data_AF-A0A2V1DPT8-F1
#
_entry.id   AF-A0A2V1DPT8-F1
#
_cell.length_a   1.000
_cell.length_b   1.000
_cell.length_c   1.000
_cell.angle_alpha   90.00
_cell.angle_beta   90.00
_cell.angle_gamma   90.00
#
_symmetry.space_group_name_H-M   'P 1'
#
loop_
_entity.id
_entity.type
_entity.pdbx_description
1 polymer ?
#
loop_
_entity_poly.entity_id
_entity_poly.type
_entity_poly.pdbx_seq_one_letter_code
_entity_poly.pdbx_strand_id
1 'polypeptide(L)'
;MSDTEMGGVTLGDQLVEQTNAMDIHSPPATSKTAASMTESTLTSRRPVTVEKPTPYTFDLGNLLANDANPVQLSTSNPEETLAANARDAAQVLINQLLSTCELKSTTDGVHLVLPAPSTPLPREKSIPAEKAPTKWELFAKKKGIENKKRDTKLVYDEETGEWVPKWGYKGKNKEKDSEWLVEVDEKKERETGEAHDARVESRAARKERVRRNERKQRANERNARKTT
;
A
#
# COMPACT_ATOMS: atom_id res chain seq x y z
N MET A 1 39.93 -6.19 61.42
CA MET A 1 39.46 -5.02 60.66
C MET A 1 37.94 -5.10 60.66
N SER A 2 37.23 -4.94 61.79
CA SER A 2 37.02 -3.71 62.60
C SER A 2 36.62 -2.55 61.66
N ASP A 3 35.43 -1.93 61.72
CA ASP A 3 34.48 -1.62 62.81
C ASP A 3 33.10 -1.26 62.18
N THR A 4 31.94 -1.70 62.69
CA THR A 4 31.12 -1.13 63.82
C THR A 4 30.26 0.05 63.37
N GLU A 5 28.97 -0.17 63.10
CA GLU A 5 27.75 0.14 63.91
C GLU A 5 27.37 1.63 64.06
N MET A 6 26.05 1.83 64.17
CA MET A 6 25.26 2.76 65.02
C MET A 6 24.01 3.17 64.21
N GLY A 7 22.80 2.65 64.43
CA GLY A 7 21.95 2.78 65.64
C GLY A 7 20.89 3.88 65.37
N GLY A 8 19.60 3.86 65.73
CA GLY A 8 18.66 2.95 66.40
C GLY A 8 17.21 3.40 65.99
N VAL A 9 16.15 2.58 66.10
CA VAL A 9 15.29 2.35 67.30
C VAL A 9 14.47 3.61 67.67
N THR A 10 13.14 3.67 67.88
CA THR A 10 11.96 2.77 67.89
C THR A 10 10.68 3.60 68.23
N LEU A 11 9.48 3.01 68.01
CA LEU A 11 8.25 3.04 68.85
C LEU A 11 7.43 4.35 68.98
N GLY A 12 6.17 4.34 68.53
CA GLY A 12 4.97 4.26 69.40
C GLY A 12 4.18 5.57 69.20
N ASP A 13 2.86 5.69 69.25
CA ASP A 13 1.82 4.98 69.96
C ASP A 13 0.45 5.37 69.35
N GLN A 14 -0.57 4.54 69.60
CA GLN A 14 -1.95 4.74 69.21
C GLN A 14 -2.60 5.89 69.98
N LEU A 15 -3.66 6.49 69.45
CA LEU A 15 -4.84 6.87 70.26
C LEU A 15 -6.09 6.94 69.38
N VAL A 16 -7.05 6.11 69.78
CA VAL A 16 -8.44 6.05 69.34
C VAL A 16 -9.24 7.03 70.20
N GLU A 17 -10.18 7.76 69.61
CA GLU A 17 -11.38 8.16 70.36
C GLU A 17 -12.62 8.25 69.45
N GLN A 18 -13.67 7.59 69.93
CA GLN A 18 -15.00 7.45 69.37
C GLN A 18 -15.82 8.73 69.63
N THR A 19 -16.84 9.01 68.82
CA THR A 19 -18.27 8.85 69.21
C THR A 19 -19.25 9.62 68.31
N ASN A 20 -20.40 8.96 68.13
CA ASN A 20 -21.77 9.46 67.92
C ASN A 20 -22.28 9.85 66.52
N ALA A 21 -23.17 8.95 66.07
CA ALA A 21 -24.29 9.19 65.19
C ALA A 21 -25.31 10.19 65.81
N MET A 22 -26.03 10.94 64.97
CA MET A 22 -27.50 10.96 64.91
C MET A 22 -28.05 11.85 63.77
N ASP A 23 -29.20 11.39 63.30
CA ASP A 23 -30.10 11.78 62.20
C ASP A 23 -30.54 13.25 61.98
N ILE A 24 -30.81 13.51 60.67
CA ILE A 24 -31.98 14.18 60.04
C ILE A 24 -32.39 15.60 60.50
N HIS A 25 -32.22 16.58 59.61
CA HIS A 25 -33.31 17.48 59.15
C HIS A 25 -32.89 18.34 57.93
N SER A 26 -33.74 18.33 56.90
CA SER A 26 -33.72 19.29 55.79
C SER A 26 -34.36 20.61 56.23
N PRO A 27 -33.87 21.78 55.78
CA PRO A 27 -34.78 22.83 55.29
C PRO A 27 -34.17 23.63 54.10
N PRO A 28 -34.84 24.64 53.52
CA PRO A 28 -35.60 24.51 52.29
C PRO A 28 -35.02 25.33 51.13
N ALA A 29 -35.60 25.11 49.94
CA ALA A 29 -35.29 25.81 48.70
C ALA A 29 -35.38 27.34 48.82
N THR A 30 -34.32 28.03 48.41
CA THR A 30 -34.37 29.24 47.56
C THR A 30 -32.96 29.63 47.10
N SER A 31 -32.61 29.31 45.86
CA SER A 31 -31.77 30.21 45.04
C SER A 31 -31.96 29.84 43.57
N LYS A 32 -32.74 30.67 42.88
CA LYS A 32 -32.80 30.71 41.43
C LYS A 32 -31.40 30.94 40.85
N THR A 33 -31.24 30.45 39.63
CA THR A 33 -30.32 30.94 38.58
C THR A 33 -28.82 30.64 38.71
N ALA A 34 -28.42 29.54 38.07
CA ALA A 34 -27.28 29.53 37.15
C ALA A 34 -27.50 28.42 36.11
N ALA A 35 -28.51 28.57 35.26
CA ALA A 35 -28.56 27.80 34.01
C ALA A 35 -27.34 28.25 33.18
N SER A 36 -26.40 27.33 33.00
CA SER A 36 -25.13 27.54 32.31
C SER A 36 -25.37 28.02 30.88
N MET A 37 -24.58 29.00 30.41
CA MET A 37 -24.65 29.54 29.04
C MET A 37 -24.47 28.48 27.93
N THR A 38 -24.03 27.27 28.29
CA THR A 38 -23.96 26.10 27.40
C THR A 38 -25.33 25.49 27.09
N GLU A 39 -26.33 25.67 27.95
CA GLU A 39 -27.65 25.03 27.80
C GLU A 39 -28.60 25.89 26.96
N SER A 40 -28.54 27.21 27.15
CA SER A 40 -29.32 28.19 26.37
C SER A 40 -28.91 28.27 24.89
N THR A 41 -27.68 27.87 24.55
CA THR A 41 -27.22 27.77 23.15
C THR A 41 -27.61 26.45 22.48
N LEU A 42 -27.97 25.41 23.25
CA LEU A 42 -28.47 24.14 22.70
C LEU A 42 -29.93 24.25 22.27
N THR A 43 -30.75 25.03 22.99
CA THR A 43 -32.18 25.23 22.66
C THR A 43 -32.44 26.04 21.39
N SER A 44 -31.43 26.74 20.86
CA SER A 44 -31.50 27.50 19.60
C SER A 44 -31.01 26.70 18.38
N ARG A 45 -30.33 25.57 18.59
CA ARG A 45 -29.70 24.80 17.50
C ARG A 45 -30.66 23.73 16.99
N ARG A 46 -30.72 23.56 15.67
CA ARG A 46 -31.46 22.45 15.06
C ARG A 46 -30.82 21.13 15.49
N PRO A 47 -31.61 20.07 15.74
CA PRO A 47 -31.08 18.77 16.14
C PRO A 47 -30.26 18.17 15.00
N VAL A 48 -29.08 17.65 15.35
CA VAL A 48 -28.13 16.98 14.43
C VAL A 48 -28.00 15.49 14.70
N THR A 49 -28.56 15.00 15.81
CA THR A 49 -28.61 13.59 16.17
C THR A 49 -29.91 12.96 15.66
N VAL A 50 -29.81 11.71 15.24
CA VAL A 50 -30.95 10.90 14.80
C VAL A 50 -30.93 9.62 15.62
N GLU A 51 -32.01 9.36 16.34
CA GLU A 51 -32.17 8.16 17.15
C GLU A 51 -33.16 7.21 16.48
N LYS A 52 -32.74 5.97 16.25
CA LYS A 52 -33.57 4.89 15.70
C LYS A 52 -33.44 3.62 16.56
N PRO A 53 -34.44 2.73 16.57
CA PRO A 53 -34.41 1.51 17.39
C PRO A 53 -33.22 0.59 17.07
N THR A 54 -32.92 0.42 15.78
CA THR A 54 -31.74 -0.33 15.33
C THR A 54 -30.65 0.67 14.94
N PRO A 55 -29.41 0.52 15.45
CA PRO A 55 -28.32 1.42 15.09
C PRO A 55 -27.92 1.27 13.63
N TYR A 56 -27.42 2.36 13.05
CA TYR A 56 -26.83 2.37 11.71
C TYR A 56 -25.53 1.57 11.67
N THR A 57 -25.27 0.92 10.53
CA THR A 57 -23.96 0.34 10.23
C THR A 57 -23.29 1.11 9.10
N PHE A 58 -21.96 1.16 9.07
CA PHE A 58 -21.23 2.03 8.15
C PHE A 58 -20.15 1.25 7.39
N ASP A 59 -19.95 1.67 6.15
CA ASP A 59 -18.77 1.37 5.35
C ASP A 59 -18.22 2.70 4.82
N LEU A 60 -17.40 3.36 5.66
CA LEU A 60 -16.88 4.70 5.39
C LEU A 60 -15.91 4.71 4.20
N GLY A 61 -15.28 3.57 3.87
CA GLY A 61 -14.42 3.47 2.70
C GLY A 61 -15.21 3.62 1.38
N ASN A 62 -16.48 3.23 1.40
CA ASN A 62 -17.42 3.41 0.28
C ASN A 62 -18.42 4.55 0.51
N LEU A 63 -18.21 5.39 1.53
CA LEU A 63 -19.13 6.47 1.94
C LEU A 63 -20.58 6.00 2.11
N LEU A 64 -20.75 4.83 2.74
CA LEU A 64 -22.03 4.13 2.82
C LEU A 64 -22.52 4.06 4.28
N ALA A 65 -23.82 4.29 4.46
CA ALA A 65 -24.55 4.02 5.70
C ALA A 65 -25.72 3.09 5.41
N ASN A 66 -25.85 2.01 6.18
CA ASN A 66 -26.97 1.08 6.09
C ASN A 66 -27.94 1.33 7.25
N ASP A 67 -29.20 1.55 6.90
CA ASP A 67 -30.32 1.58 7.82
C ASP A 67 -31.06 0.24 7.75
N ALA A 68 -31.00 -0.55 8.82
CA ALA A 68 -31.72 -1.83 8.92
C ALA A 68 -33.16 -1.66 9.44
N ASN A 69 -33.58 -0.43 9.78
CA ASN A 69 -34.93 -0.18 10.28
C ASN A 69 -35.96 -0.29 9.14
N PRO A 70 -37.19 -0.78 9.42
CA PRO A 70 -38.24 -0.85 8.41
C PRO A 70 -38.61 0.52 7.85
N VAL A 71 -38.67 0.62 6.51
CA VAL A 71 -39.08 1.87 5.84
C VAL A 71 -40.60 2.02 5.93
N GLN A 72 -41.05 3.03 6.67
CA GLN A 72 -42.46 3.40 6.74
C GLN A 72 -42.79 4.33 5.57
N LEU A 73 -43.36 3.78 4.50
CA LEU A 73 -43.79 4.54 3.33
C LEU A 73 -45.21 5.08 3.57
N SER A 74 -45.40 6.38 3.35
CA SER A 74 -46.76 6.93 3.32
C SER A 74 -47.39 6.66 1.94
N THR A 75 -48.64 6.18 1.93
CA THR A 75 -49.35 5.89 0.68
C THR A 75 -49.73 7.16 -0.09
N SER A 76 -49.86 8.29 0.61
CA SER A 76 -50.26 9.58 0.03
C SER A 76 -49.07 10.37 -0.51
N ASN A 77 -47.94 10.40 0.20
CA ASN A 77 -46.75 11.21 -0.15
C ASN A 77 -45.45 10.39 0.06
N PRO A 78 -45.18 9.39 -0.79
CA PRO A 78 -44.01 8.52 -0.63
C PRO A 78 -42.69 9.30 -0.70
N GLU A 79 -42.58 10.29 -1.58
CA GLU A 79 -41.36 11.11 -1.76
C GLU A 79 -40.94 11.85 -0.50
N GLU A 80 -41.90 12.40 0.25
CA GLU A 80 -41.61 13.11 1.50
C GLU A 80 -41.04 12.17 2.55
N THR A 81 -41.61 10.95 2.66
CA THR A 81 -41.10 9.92 3.58
C THR A 81 -39.72 9.41 3.18
N LEU A 82 -39.46 9.24 1.90
CA LEU A 82 -38.15 8.84 1.38
C LEU A 82 -37.10 9.94 1.62
N ALA A 83 -37.45 11.20 1.35
CA ALA A 83 -36.57 12.34 1.58
C ALA A 83 -36.22 12.51 3.06
N ALA A 84 -37.21 12.34 3.97
CA ALA A 84 -36.97 12.36 5.40
C ALA A 84 -36.01 11.24 5.85
N ASN A 85 -36.21 10.00 5.37
CA ASN A 85 -35.32 8.88 5.68
C ASN A 85 -33.91 9.09 5.12
N ALA A 86 -33.78 9.59 3.89
CA ALA A 86 -32.49 9.88 3.27
C ALA A 86 -31.75 11.01 4.02
N ARG A 87 -32.47 12.05 4.45
CA ARG A 87 -31.93 13.13 5.28
C ARG A 87 -31.37 12.59 6.59
N ASP A 88 -32.12 11.72 7.27
CA ASP A 88 -31.70 11.08 8.51
C ASP A 88 -30.43 10.25 8.33
N ALA A 89 -30.40 9.40 7.30
CA ALA A 89 -29.22 8.58 6.99
C ALA A 89 -27.99 9.43 6.63
N ALA A 90 -28.16 10.48 5.82
CA ALA A 90 -27.09 11.40 5.45
C ALA A 90 -26.54 12.17 6.66
N GLN A 91 -27.41 12.62 7.57
CA GLN A 91 -27.00 13.30 8.79
C GLN A 91 -26.08 12.41 9.64
N VAL A 92 -26.47 11.15 9.84
CA VAL A 92 -25.67 10.20 10.63
C VAL A 92 -24.36 9.86 9.91
N LEU A 93 -24.37 9.69 8.58
CA LEU A 93 -23.16 9.43 7.79
C LEU A 93 -22.15 10.58 7.91
N ILE A 94 -22.60 11.83 7.77
CA ILE A 94 -21.74 13.02 7.91
C ILE A 94 -21.19 13.13 9.33
N ASN A 95 -22.03 12.91 10.35
CA ASN A 95 -21.58 12.91 11.74
C ASN A 95 -20.47 11.88 11.97
N GLN A 96 -20.63 10.67 11.42
CA GLN A 96 -19.64 9.62 11.54
C GLN A 96 -18.33 9.96 10.82
N LEU A 97 -18.41 10.46 9.58
CA LEU A 97 -17.24 10.86 8.80
C LEU A 97 -16.42 11.96 9.51
N LEU A 98 -17.09 12.99 10.02
CA LEU A 98 -16.40 14.11 10.67
C LEU A 98 -15.89 13.78 12.07
N SER A 99 -16.49 12.79 12.75
CA SER A 99 -16.10 12.41 14.12
C SER A 99 -15.04 11.32 14.17
N THR A 100 -15.00 10.41 13.19
CA THR A 100 -14.16 9.21 13.25
C THR A 100 -13.00 9.19 12.25
N CYS A 101 -13.08 9.91 11.13
CA CYS A 101 -11.99 9.97 10.17
C CYS A 101 -10.94 11.01 10.58
N GLU A 102 -9.67 10.74 10.28
CA GLU A 102 -8.58 11.69 10.53
C GLU A 102 -8.67 12.87 9.54
N LEU A 103 -8.60 14.10 10.03
CA LEU A 103 -8.53 15.31 9.19
C LEU A 103 -7.07 15.64 8.86
N LYS A 104 -6.74 15.66 7.57
CA LYS A 104 -5.43 16.13 7.07
C LYS A 104 -5.60 17.45 6.34
N SER A 105 -4.95 18.49 6.84
CA SER A 105 -4.88 19.79 6.17
C SER A 105 -3.57 19.86 5.38
N THR A 106 -3.69 20.02 4.06
CA THR A 106 -2.58 20.23 3.13
C THR A 106 -2.76 21.57 2.41
N THR A 107 -1.75 22.00 1.63
CA THR A 107 -1.84 23.21 0.80
C THR A 107 -3.03 23.21 -0.16
N ASP A 108 -3.46 22.02 -0.58
CA ASP A 108 -4.54 21.82 -1.54
C ASP A 108 -5.94 21.85 -0.89
N GLY A 109 -6.03 21.74 0.45
CA GLY A 109 -7.30 21.74 1.16
C GLY A 109 -7.35 20.89 2.43
N VAL A 110 -8.55 20.69 2.96
CA VAL A 110 -8.82 19.81 4.11
C VAL A 110 -9.40 18.50 3.58
N HIS A 111 -8.74 17.40 3.91
CA HIS A 111 -9.11 16.05 3.47
C HIS A 111 -9.42 15.16 4.66
N LEU A 112 -10.37 14.24 4.48
CA LEU A 112 -10.63 13.15 5.41
C LEU A 112 -9.88 11.90 4.96
N VAL A 113 -9.16 11.27 5.87
CA VAL A 113 -8.55 9.95 5.63
C VAL A 113 -9.61 8.88 5.88
N LEU A 114 -10.09 8.27 4.80
CA LEU A 114 -11.07 7.20 4.87
C LEU A 114 -10.41 5.86 5.20
N PRO A 115 -11.07 4.99 5.99
CA PRO A 115 -10.61 3.63 6.20
C PRO A 115 -10.75 2.80 4.91
N ALA A 116 -10.12 1.63 4.89
CA ALA A 116 -10.29 0.68 3.79
C ALA A 116 -11.77 0.23 3.68
N PRO A 117 -12.32 0.06 2.46
CA PRO A 117 -13.68 -0.44 2.26
C PRO A 117 -13.90 -1.78 2.97
N SER A 118 -14.98 -1.88 3.75
CA SER A 118 -15.33 -3.10 4.47
C SER A 118 -16.18 -4.07 3.63
N THR A 119 -16.96 -3.54 2.69
CA THR A 119 -17.81 -4.37 1.81
C THR A 119 -16.96 -5.02 0.71
N PRO A 120 -16.83 -6.37 0.69
CA PRO A 120 -16.06 -7.05 -0.34
C PRO A 120 -16.83 -7.02 -1.66
N LEU A 121 -16.26 -6.34 -2.66
CA LEU A 121 -16.79 -6.29 -4.02
C LEU A 121 -16.05 -7.29 -4.92
N PRO A 122 -16.74 -7.96 -5.86
CA PRO A 122 -16.09 -8.85 -6.81
C PRO A 122 -15.13 -8.05 -7.70
N ARG A 123 -13.94 -8.60 -7.93
CA ARG A 123 -12.97 -8.00 -8.85
C ARG A 123 -13.47 -8.15 -10.29
N GLU A 124 -13.25 -7.12 -11.11
CA GLU A 124 -13.49 -7.19 -12.56
C GLU A 124 -12.61 -8.26 -13.24
N LYS A 125 -11.36 -8.37 -12.80
CA LYS A 125 -10.35 -9.27 -13.38
C LYS A 125 -9.82 -10.21 -12.33
N SER A 126 -9.52 -11.44 -12.77
CA SER A 126 -8.80 -12.41 -11.96
C SER A 126 -7.49 -11.82 -11.42
N ILE A 127 -7.03 -12.38 -10.30
CA ILE A 127 -5.72 -12.03 -9.77
C ILE A 127 -4.69 -12.43 -10.84
N PRO A 128 -3.73 -11.55 -11.20
CA PRO A 128 -2.69 -11.90 -12.14
C PRO A 128 -2.00 -13.19 -11.70
N ALA A 129 -2.06 -14.23 -12.54
CA ALA A 129 -1.42 -15.50 -12.25
C ALA A 129 0.09 -15.30 -12.08
N GLU A 130 0.69 -16.02 -11.14
CA GLU A 130 2.13 -16.01 -10.97
C GLU A 130 2.82 -16.42 -12.27
N LYS A 131 3.87 -15.68 -12.65
CA LYS A 131 4.60 -15.98 -13.88
C LYS A 131 5.28 -17.34 -13.73
N ALA A 132 4.93 -18.29 -14.60
CA ALA A 132 5.59 -19.58 -14.63
C ALA A 132 7.11 -19.40 -14.80
N PRO A 133 7.94 -20.08 -13.99
CA PRO A 133 9.38 -19.91 -14.03
C PRO A 133 9.94 -20.37 -15.38
N THR A 134 10.86 -19.61 -15.94
CA THR A 134 11.51 -19.97 -17.19
C THR A 134 12.46 -21.15 -16.98
N LYS A 135 12.78 -21.90 -18.06
CA LYS A 135 13.79 -22.98 -17.97
C LYS A 135 15.13 -22.51 -17.42
N TRP A 136 15.52 -21.27 -17.70
CA TRP A 136 16.74 -20.68 -17.17
C TRP A 136 16.64 -20.42 -15.67
N GLU A 137 15.51 -19.90 -15.19
CA GLU A 137 15.28 -19.69 -13.74
C GLU A 137 15.27 -21.01 -12.97
N LEU A 138 14.64 -22.06 -13.52
CA LEU A 138 14.68 -23.40 -12.95
C LEU A 138 16.13 -23.93 -12.86
N PHE A 139 16.92 -23.72 -13.90
CA PHE A 139 18.34 -24.10 -13.92
C PHE A 139 19.16 -23.28 -12.93
N ALA A 140 18.98 -21.95 -12.91
CA ALA A 140 19.68 -21.03 -12.02
C ALA A 140 19.38 -21.35 -10.56
N LYS A 141 18.10 -21.59 -10.21
CA LYS A 141 17.69 -22.02 -8.87
C LYS A 141 18.32 -23.36 -8.49
N LYS A 142 18.34 -24.35 -9.40
CA LYS A 142 18.97 -25.66 -9.14
C LYS A 142 20.48 -25.57 -8.95
N LYS A 143 21.14 -24.62 -9.60
CA LYS A 143 22.59 -24.41 -9.54
C LYS A 143 23.04 -23.37 -8.52
N GLY A 144 22.10 -22.69 -7.84
CA GLY A 144 22.42 -21.58 -6.95
C GLY A 144 23.05 -20.38 -7.66
N ILE A 145 22.73 -20.18 -8.94
CA ILE A 145 23.23 -19.03 -9.71
C ILE A 145 22.42 -17.80 -9.28
N GLU A 146 23.06 -16.89 -8.56
CA GLU A 146 22.46 -15.62 -8.18
C GLU A 146 22.45 -14.63 -9.34
N ASN A 147 21.47 -13.73 -9.32
CA ASN A 147 21.38 -12.66 -10.29
C ASN A 147 22.52 -11.66 -10.05
N LYS A 148 23.30 -11.40 -11.10
CA LYS A 148 24.32 -10.36 -11.07
C LYS A 148 23.65 -8.99 -10.87
N LYS A 149 24.31 -8.11 -10.11
CA LYS A 149 23.91 -6.69 -10.02
C LYS A 149 23.85 -6.10 -11.43
N ARG A 150 22.85 -5.25 -11.69
CA ARG A 150 22.70 -4.57 -12.98
C ARG A 150 23.91 -3.66 -13.18
N ASP A 151 24.85 -4.13 -13.98
CA ASP A 151 26.04 -3.37 -14.35
C ASP A 151 25.66 -2.22 -15.29
N THR A 152 26.48 -1.17 -15.29
CA THR A 152 26.30 0.00 -16.14
C THR A 152 26.46 -0.37 -17.62
N LYS A 153 25.84 0.44 -18.47
CA LYS A 153 25.84 0.26 -19.92
C LYS A 153 27.23 0.50 -20.53
N LEU A 154 28.09 1.27 -19.87
CA LEU A 154 29.39 1.68 -20.40
C LEU A 154 30.48 0.67 -20.03
N VAL A 155 31.47 0.55 -20.90
CA VAL A 155 32.73 -0.17 -20.67
C VAL A 155 33.84 0.77 -21.07
N TYR A 156 34.90 0.78 -20.27
CA TYR A 156 36.09 1.52 -20.59
C TYR A 156 36.82 0.82 -21.73
N ASP A 157 37.13 1.56 -22.79
CA ASP A 157 37.85 1.06 -23.94
C ASP A 157 39.31 1.52 -23.86
N GLU A 158 40.24 0.58 -23.66
CA GLU A 158 41.64 0.88 -23.35
C GLU A 158 42.39 1.50 -24.54
N GLU A 159 41.96 1.22 -25.78
CA GLU A 159 42.60 1.75 -27.00
C GLU A 159 42.25 3.22 -27.24
N THR A 160 40.98 3.60 -27.03
CA THR A 160 40.49 4.97 -27.24
C THR A 160 40.56 5.81 -25.96
N GLY A 161 40.69 5.18 -24.80
CA GLY A 161 40.65 5.85 -23.49
C GLY A 161 39.27 6.38 -23.10
N GLU A 162 38.21 6.01 -23.84
CA GLU A 162 36.85 6.52 -23.68
C GLU A 162 35.90 5.45 -23.11
N TRP A 163 34.80 5.91 -22.50
CA TRP A 163 33.72 5.04 -22.06
C TRP A 163 32.75 4.77 -23.21
N VAL A 164 32.83 3.57 -23.77
CA VAL A 164 31.99 3.13 -24.91
C VAL A 164 30.84 2.25 -24.41
N PRO A 165 29.61 2.40 -24.92
CA PRO A 165 28.51 1.53 -24.54
C PRO A 165 28.73 0.05 -24.97
N LYS A 166 28.39 -0.91 -24.10
CA LYS A 166 28.39 -2.36 -24.40
C LYS A 166 27.50 -2.71 -25.59
N TRP A 167 26.38 -2.01 -25.72
CA TRP A 167 25.38 -2.19 -26.77
C TRP A 167 24.65 -0.84 -27.04
N GLY A 168 24.17 -0.64 -28.27
CA GLY A 168 23.50 0.60 -28.70
C GLY A 168 24.26 1.32 -29.80
N TYR A 169 24.24 2.67 -29.78
CA TYR A 169 24.98 3.49 -30.74
C TYR A 169 26.48 3.28 -30.57
N LYS A 170 27.17 2.96 -31.68
CA LYS A 170 28.61 2.60 -31.71
C LYS A 170 29.01 1.61 -30.60
N GLY A 171 28.13 0.65 -30.30
CA GLY A 171 28.37 -0.28 -29.20
C GLY A 171 29.54 -1.23 -29.46
N LYS A 172 30.27 -1.57 -28.40
CA LYS A 172 31.44 -2.49 -28.46
C LYS A 172 31.12 -3.83 -29.11
N ASN A 173 29.86 -4.27 -29.04
CA ASN A 173 29.40 -5.49 -29.72
C ASN A 173 29.55 -5.50 -31.25
N LYS A 174 29.77 -4.35 -31.91
CA LYS A 174 29.95 -4.19 -33.36
C LYS A 174 31.36 -3.76 -33.78
N GLU A 175 32.31 -3.70 -32.83
CA GLU A 175 33.69 -3.28 -33.06
C GLU A 175 34.37 -4.05 -34.22
N LYS A 176 34.25 -5.38 -34.23
CA LYS A 176 34.73 -6.26 -35.33
C LYS A 176 34.14 -5.95 -36.71
N ASP A 177 32.97 -5.31 -36.76
CA ASP A 177 32.32 -4.95 -38.02
C ASP A 177 32.86 -3.61 -38.56
N SER A 178 33.54 -2.81 -37.72
CA SER A 178 34.05 -1.46 -38.00
C SER A 178 35.58 -1.39 -38.11
N GLU A 179 36.27 -2.48 -37.82
CA GLU A 179 37.72 -2.58 -37.94
C GLU A 179 38.19 -2.46 -39.39
N TRP A 180 39.25 -1.70 -39.62
CA TRP A 180 39.74 -1.36 -40.96
C TRP A 180 40.47 -2.52 -41.65
N LEU A 181 41.12 -3.39 -40.86
CA LEU A 181 41.80 -4.61 -41.32
C LEU A 181 41.32 -5.78 -40.47
N VAL A 182 41.00 -6.90 -41.10
CA VAL A 182 40.63 -8.14 -40.39
C VAL A 182 41.51 -9.25 -40.94
N GLU A 183 42.27 -9.89 -40.05
CA GLU A 183 43.13 -11.02 -40.39
C GLU A 183 42.29 -12.22 -40.83
N VAL A 184 42.63 -12.81 -41.97
CA VAL A 184 41.96 -13.99 -42.52
C VAL A 184 42.78 -15.23 -42.16
N ASP A 185 42.09 -16.30 -41.78
CA ASP A 185 42.72 -17.59 -41.48
C ASP A 185 43.00 -18.33 -42.80
N GLU A 186 44.25 -18.24 -43.27
CA GLU A 186 44.73 -18.84 -44.53
C GLU A 186 44.44 -20.34 -44.63
N LYS A 187 44.37 -21.04 -43.47
CA LYS A 187 44.09 -22.48 -43.43
C LYS A 187 42.65 -22.79 -43.80
N LYS A 188 41.69 -21.99 -43.35
CA LYS A 188 40.27 -22.14 -43.68
C LYS A 188 40.00 -21.78 -45.13
N GLU A 189 40.66 -20.76 -45.66
CA GLU A 189 40.50 -20.35 -47.05
C GLU A 189 40.99 -21.45 -48.01
N ARG A 190 42.13 -22.09 -47.69
CA ARG A 190 42.67 -23.22 -48.45
C ARG A 190 41.78 -24.48 -48.41
N GLU A 191 41.05 -24.72 -47.32
CA GLU A 191 40.15 -25.87 -47.18
C GLU A 191 38.79 -25.66 -47.86
N THR A 192 38.29 -24.42 -47.93
CA THR A 192 36.92 -24.11 -48.40
C THR A 192 36.88 -23.61 -49.85
N GLY A 193 38.00 -23.10 -50.39
CA GLY A 193 38.10 -22.61 -51.77
C GLY A 193 37.37 -21.29 -52.06
N GLU A 194 36.76 -20.67 -51.04
CA GLU A 194 36.05 -19.38 -51.11
C GLU A 194 36.71 -18.35 -50.17
N ALA A 195 36.79 -17.09 -50.62
CA ALA A 195 37.29 -15.98 -49.81
C ALA A 195 36.37 -15.72 -48.61
N HIS A 196 36.87 -15.94 -47.40
CA HIS A 196 36.07 -15.92 -46.18
C HIS A 196 35.92 -14.50 -45.59
N ASP A 197 34.72 -13.91 -45.66
CA ASP A 197 34.42 -12.63 -45.00
C ASP A 197 34.02 -12.83 -43.52
N ALA A 198 35.00 -12.68 -42.63
CA ALA A 198 34.83 -12.77 -41.18
C ALA A 198 33.78 -11.78 -40.62
N ARG A 199 33.53 -10.64 -41.29
CA ARG A 199 32.51 -9.66 -40.86
C ARG A 199 31.10 -10.18 -41.15
N VAL A 200 30.90 -10.85 -42.28
CA VAL A 200 29.63 -11.49 -42.63
C VAL A 200 29.33 -12.64 -41.67
N GLU A 201 30.33 -13.47 -41.35
CA GLU A 201 30.19 -14.57 -40.39
C GLU A 201 29.82 -14.04 -38.99
N SER A 202 30.52 -13.00 -38.50
CA SER A 202 30.21 -12.33 -37.22
C SER A 202 28.76 -11.83 -37.16
N ARG A 203 28.30 -11.16 -38.23
CA ARG A 203 26.91 -10.67 -38.34
C ARG A 203 25.92 -11.83 -38.40
N ALA A 204 26.22 -12.90 -39.13
CA ALA A 204 25.37 -14.08 -39.24
C ALA A 204 25.25 -14.81 -37.90
N ALA A 205 26.36 -15.03 -37.20
CA ALA A 205 26.39 -15.63 -35.86
C ALA A 205 25.61 -14.79 -34.84
N ARG A 206 25.72 -13.45 -34.88
CA ARG A 206 24.92 -12.56 -34.02
C ARG A 206 23.42 -12.71 -34.30
N LYS A 207 23.02 -12.72 -35.58
CA LYS A 207 21.62 -12.94 -35.99
C LYS A 207 21.10 -14.31 -35.57
N GLU A 208 21.92 -15.36 -35.69
CA GLU A 208 21.58 -16.72 -35.24
C GLU A 208 21.29 -16.75 -33.74
N ARG A 209 22.13 -16.13 -32.91
CA ARG A 209 21.94 -16.04 -31.45
C ARG A 209 20.67 -15.31 -31.08
N VAL A 210 20.36 -14.20 -31.77
CA VAL A 210 19.09 -13.46 -31.58
C VAL A 210 17.90 -14.35 -31.93
N ARG A 211 17.91 -14.97 -33.11
CA ARG A 211 16.86 -15.92 -33.53
C ARG A 211 16.71 -17.10 -32.56
N ARG A 212 17.82 -17.59 -31.99
CA ARG A 212 17.80 -18.66 -30.98
C ARG A 212 17.19 -18.18 -29.66
N ASN A 213 17.48 -16.95 -29.24
CA ASN A 213 16.88 -16.37 -28.04
C ASN A 213 15.37 -16.20 -28.19
N GLU A 214 14.92 -15.62 -29.30
CA GLU A 214 13.48 -15.49 -29.61
C GLU A 214 12.78 -16.86 -29.66
N ARG A 215 13.40 -17.87 -30.27
CA ARG A 215 12.88 -19.25 -30.29
C ARG A 215 12.72 -19.80 -28.86
N LYS A 216 13.69 -19.57 -27.97
CA LYS A 216 13.61 -19.97 -26.56
C LYS A 216 12.51 -19.21 -25.81
N GLN A 217 12.37 -17.91 -26.05
CA GLN A 217 11.31 -17.09 -25.46
C GLN A 217 9.93 -17.63 -25.85
N ARG A 218 9.65 -17.81 -27.15
CA ARG A 218 8.37 -18.35 -27.63
C ARG A 218 8.09 -19.75 -27.06
N ALA A 219 9.12 -20.59 -26.93
CA ALA A 219 8.97 -21.92 -26.33
C ALA A 219 8.62 -21.84 -24.83
N ASN A 220 9.22 -20.90 -24.09
CA ASN A 220 8.88 -20.68 -22.67
C ASN A 220 7.46 -20.12 -22.52
N GLU A 221 7.06 -19.14 -23.33
CA GLU A 221 5.70 -18.57 -23.34
C GLU A 221 4.64 -19.63 -23.63
N ARG A 222 4.88 -20.49 -24.64
CA ARG A 222 3.98 -21.61 -24.95
C ARG A 222 3.85 -22.59 -23.77
N ASN A 223 4.95 -22.89 -23.09
CA ASN A 223 4.91 -23.80 -21.94
C ASN A 223 4.23 -23.15 -20.73
N ALA A 224 4.42 -21.85 -20.53
CA ALA A 224 3.73 -21.08 -19.50
C ALA A 224 2.20 -21.16 -19.68
N ARG A 225 1.70 -20.94 -20.91
CA ARG A 225 0.27 -21.05 -21.24
C ARG A 225 -0.34 -22.43 -21.04
N LYS A 226 0.46 -23.50 -21.01
CA LYS A 226 -0.01 -24.88 -20.74
C LYS A 226 -0.08 -25.19 -19.25
N THR A 227 0.64 -24.43 -18.43
CA THR A 227 0.78 -24.67 -16.99
C THR A 227 -0.19 -23.80 -16.19
N THR A 228 -0.64 -22.69 -16.78
CA THR A 228 -1.79 -21.88 -16.33
C THR A 228 -3.10 -22.48 -16.79
#